data_AF-A0A439LS67-F1
#
_entry.id   AF-A0A439LS67-F1
#
_cell.length_a   1.000
_cell.length_b   1.000
_cell.length_c   1.000
_cell.angle_alpha   90.00
_cell.angle_beta   90.00
_cell.angle_gamma   90.00
#
_symmetry.space_group_name_H-M   'P 1'
#
loop_
_entity.id
_entity.type
_entity.pdbx_description
1 polymer ?
#
loop_
_entity_poly.entity_id
_entity_poly.type
_entity_poly.pdbx_seq_one_letter_code
_entity_poly.pdbx_strand_id
1 'polypeptide(L)'
;MADTLTAYRDRIRYVHLKDVDASGTWTMLGKGVCDIQAVIDIASAAPRFNGWLVLEEESETAAADPAAAVKTNRQAMRGYGA
;
A
#
# COMPACT_ATOMS: atom_id res chain seq x y z
N MET A 1 -1.55 -11.80 -5.07
CA MET A 1 -0.72 -10.56 -5.00
C MET A 1 0.77 -10.88 -5.05
N ALA A 2 1.28 -11.67 -4.09
CA ALA A 2 2.71 -11.96 -3.96
C ALA A 2 3.34 -12.60 -5.21
N ASP A 3 2.64 -13.52 -5.89
CA ASP A 3 3.16 -14.20 -7.08
C ASP A 3 3.49 -13.21 -8.21
N THR A 4 2.62 -12.25 -8.47
CA THR A 4 2.82 -11.23 -9.50
C THR A 4 3.98 -10.30 -9.16
N LEU A 5 4.02 -9.81 -7.91
CA LEU A 5 5.11 -8.94 -7.46
C LEU A 5 6.45 -9.67 -7.49
N THR A 6 6.47 -10.95 -7.11
CA THR A 6 7.69 -11.78 -7.15
C THR A 6 8.14 -12.03 -8.58
N ALA A 7 7.22 -12.40 -9.48
CA ALA A 7 7.52 -12.68 -10.89
C ALA A 7 8.12 -11.46 -11.62
N TYR A 8 7.68 -10.25 -11.25
CA TYR A 8 8.16 -9.00 -11.84
C TYR A 8 9.03 -8.17 -10.91
N ARG A 9 9.52 -8.74 -9.80
CA ARG A 9 10.25 -8.02 -8.73
C ARG A 9 11.37 -7.19 -9.30
N ASP A 10 12.16 -7.77 -10.19
CA ASP A 10 13.33 -7.11 -10.75
C ASP A 10 12.97 -5.87 -11.58
N ARG A 11 11.70 -5.68 -11.99
CA ARG A 11 11.22 -4.51 -12.76
C ARG A 11 10.59 -3.42 -11.90
N ILE A 12 10.34 -3.68 -10.61
CA ILE A 12 9.71 -2.72 -9.70
C ILE A 12 10.63 -1.51 -9.51
N ARG A 13 10.07 -0.30 -9.68
CA ARG A 13 10.77 0.98 -9.49
C ARG A 13 10.21 1.78 -8.33
N TYR A 14 8.88 1.83 -8.20
CA TYR A 14 8.13 2.45 -7.12
C TYR A 14 6.81 1.68 -6.97
N VAL A 15 6.10 1.87 -5.86
CA VAL A 15 4.83 1.18 -5.59
C VAL A 15 3.77 2.20 -5.18
N HIS A 16 2.56 2.06 -5.73
CA HIS A 16 1.37 2.68 -5.16
C HIS A 16 0.71 1.67 -4.22
N LEU A 17 0.48 2.06 -2.97
CA LEU A 17 -0.20 1.25 -1.98
C LEU A 17 -1.64 1.74 -1.85
N LYS A 18 -2.56 0.80 -2.10
CA LYS A 18 -4.00 0.90 -1.92
C LYS A 18 -4.47 -0.36 -1.20
N ASP A 19 -5.62 -0.31 -0.55
CA ASP A 19 -6.21 -1.46 0.13
C ASP A 19 -7.69 -1.62 -0.21
N VAL A 20 -8.16 -2.86 -0.18
CA VAL A 20 -9.55 -3.23 -0.48
C VAL A 20 -10.04 -4.22 0.55
N ASP A 21 -11.34 -4.19 0.86
CA ASP A 21 -11.95 -5.22 1.68
C ASP A 21 -12.19 -6.53 0.90
N ALA A 22 -12.79 -7.53 1.55
CA ALA A 22 -13.08 -8.83 0.93
C ALA A 22 -14.09 -8.76 -0.24
N SER A 23 -14.85 -7.67 -0.36
CA SER A 23 -15.77 -7.42 -1.47
C SER A 23 -15.10 -6.71 -2.65
N GLY A 24 -13.85 -6.29 -2.49
CA GLY A 24 -13.12 -5.48 -3.48
C GLY A 24 -13.44 -3.99 -3.39
N THR A 25 -14.06 -3.52 -2.31
CA THR A 25 -14.35 -2.09 -2.10
C THR A 25 -13.13 -1.40 -1.49
N TRP A 26 -12.78 -0.22 -2.00
CA TRP A 26 -11.67 0.58 -1.48
C TRP A 26 -11.87 0.90 0.00
N THR A 27 -10.83 0.66 0.80
CA THR A 27 -10.85 0.90 2.24
C THR A 27 -9.53 1.50 2.70
N MET A 28 -9.55 2.09 3.89
CA MET A 28 -8.36 2.70 4.49
C MET A 28 -7.22 1.68 4.59
N LEU A 29 -5.99 2.13 4.30
CA LEU A 29 -4.79 1.29 4.36
C LEU A 29 -4.69 0.50 5.68
N GLY A 30 -4.51 -0.82 5.57
CA GLY A 30 -4.38 -1.72 6.72
C GLY A 30 -5.72 -2.12 7.36
N LYS A 31 -6.85 -1.75 6.74
CA LYS A 31 -8.20 -2.23 7.09
C LYS A 31 -8.74 -3.24 6.09
N GLY A 32 -8.10 -3.40 4.95
CA GLY A 32 -8.50 -4.34 3.92
C GLY A 32 -7.84 -5.70 4.08
N VAL A 33 -7.86 -6.44 2.99
CA VAL A 33 -7.39 -7.83 2.90
C VAL A 33 -6.05 -7.94 2.16
N CYS A 34 -5.50 -6.83 1.67
CA CYS A 34 -4.18 -6.86 1.04
C CYS A 34 -3.10 -7.08 2.11
N ASP A 35 -2.16 -7.98 1.83
CA ASP A 35 -0.97 -8.15 2.68
C ASP A 35 0.05 -7.03 2.41
N ILE A 36 -0.16 -5.89 3.05
CA ILE A 36 0.65 -4.69 2.86
C ILE A 36 2.11 -4.92 3.26
N GLN A 37 2.37 -5.68 4.32
CA GLN A 37 3.74 -5.98 4.76
C GLN A 37 4.47 -6.81 3.69
N ALA A 38 3.85 -7.86 3.16
CA ALA A 38 4.45 -8.65 2.10
C ALA A 38 4.73 -7.83 0.83
N VAL A 39 3.85 -6.88 0.46
CA VAL A 39 4.10 -5.96 -0.66
C VAL A 39 5.33 -5.10 -0.40
N ILE A 40 5.44 -4.51 0.80
CA ILE A 40 6.58 -3.69 1.20
C ILE A 40 7.88 -4.50 1.19
N ASP A 41 7.86 -5.72 1.72
CA ASP A 41 9.03 -6.59 1.80
C ASP A 41 9.53 -6.98 0.40
N ILE A 42 8.62 -7.39 -0.50
CA ILE A 42 8.97 -7.77 -1.87
C ILE A 42 9.52 -6.56 -2.65
N ALA A 43 8.87 -5.40 -2.53
CA ALA A 43 9.31 -4.18 -3.20
C ALA A 43 10.68 -3.71 -2.67
N SER A 44 10.88 -3.75 -1.36
CA SER A 44 12.14 -3.35 -0.71
C SER A 44 13.30 -4.28 -1.10
N ALA A 45 13.02 -5.56 -1.37
CA ALA A 45 13.99 -6.51 -1.88
C ALA A 45 14.27 -6.39 -3.39
N ALA A 46 13.54 -5.53 -4.13
CA ALA A 46 13.72 -5.39 -5.57
C ALA A 46 14.97 -4.57 -5.90
N PRO A 47 15.84 -5.04 -6.81
CA PRO A 47 17.13 -4.42 -7.10
C PRO A 47 17.04 -3.03 -7.75
N ARG A 48 15.86 -2.66 -8.27
CA ARG A 48 15.63 -1.37 -8.96
C ARG A 48 14.60 -0.49 -8.25
N PHE A 49 14.15 -0.88 -7.06
CA PHE A 49 13.23 -0.07 -6.27
C PHE A 49 13.93 1.20 -5.78
N ASN A 50 13.28 2.34 -5.95
CA ASN A 50 13.83 3.65 -5.65
C ASN A 50 13.48 4.15 -4.24
N GLY A 51 12.84 3.31 -3.42
CA GLY A 51 12.42 3.66 -2.07
C GLY A 51 11.05 4.35 -1.97
N TRP A 52 10.41 4.73 -3.08
CA TRP A 52 9.13 5.43 -3.03
C TRP A 52 7.94 4.47 -2.90
N LEU A 53 7.22 4.64 -1.79
CA LEU A 53 5.87 4.14 -1.58
C LEU A 53 4.90 5.33 -1.64
N VAL A 54 3.99 5.32 -2.62
CA VAL A 54 2.94 6.33 -2.78
C VAL A 54 1.66 5.74 -2.21
N LEU A 55 1.18 6.31 -1.12
CA LEU A 55 -0.11 5.90 -0.55
C LEU A 55 -1.20 6.62 -1.32
N GLU A 56 -2.08 5.86 -1.96
CA GLU A 56 -3.21 6.37 -2.72
C GLU A 56 -4.50 5.87 -2.06
N GLU A 57 -5.45 6.75 -1.83
CA GLU A 57 -6.55 6.49 -0.90
C GLU A 57 -7.87 6.98 -1.52
N GLU A 58 -8.75 6.02 -1.81
CA GLU A 58 -9.97 6.22 -2.63
C GLU A 58 -11.24 5.78 -1.89
N SER A 59 -11.16 5.46 -0.59
CA SER A 59 -12.32 5.08 0.21
C SER A 59 -13.31 6.23 0.42
N GLU A 60 -14.54 5.91 0.81
CA GLU A 60 -15.54 6.92 1.20
C GLU A 60 -15.05 7.82 2.34
N THR A 61 -14.20 7.29 3.23
CA THR A 61 -13.56 8.09 4.30
C THR A 61 -12.67 9.18 3.72
N ALA A 62 -11.90 8.85 2.68
CA ALA A 62 -11.04 9.79 1.96
C ALA A 62 -11.83 10.84 1.20
N ALA A 63 -12.97 10.45 0.61
CA ALA A 63 -13.87 11.37 -0.08
C ALA A 63 -14.50 12.37 0.88
N ALA A 64 -14.81 11.96 2.11
CA ALA A 64 -15.40 12.80 3.14
C ALA A 64 -14.37 13.75 3.79
N ASP A 65 -13.19 13.24 4.15
CA ASP A 65 -12.09 14.03 4.73
C ASP A 65 -10.71 13.50 4.28
N PRO A 66 -10.16 14.02 3.17
CA PRO A 66 -8.91 13.52 2.63
C PRO A 66 -7.71 13.82 3.53
N ALA A 67 -7.74 14.91 4.30
CA ALA A 67 -6.62 15.28 5.18
C ALA A 67 -6.54 14.32 6.37
N ALA A 68 -7.68 13.99 6.99
CA ALA A 68 -7.74 13.00 8.05
C ALA A 68 -7.38 11.59 7.55
N ALA A 69 -7.83 11.23 6.34
CA ALA A 69 -7.49 9.95 5.72
C ALA A 69 -5.97 9.81 5.50
N VAL A 70 -5.31 10.82 4.92
CA VAL A 70 -3.85 10.81 4.74
C VAL A 70 -3.10 10.75 6.08
N LYS A 71 -3.56 11.49 7.09
CA LYS A 71 -2.99 11.42 8.44
C LYS A 71 -3.08 10.01 9.04
N THR A 72 -4.21 9.35 8.85
CA THR A 72 -4.46 7.97 9.29
C THR A 72 -3.53 7.00 8.57
N ASN A 73 -3.40 7.11 7.24
CA ASN A 73 -2.50 6.27 6.46
C ASN A 73 -1.03 6.48 6.86
N ARG A 74 -0.60 7.72 7.13
CA ARG A 74 0.76 7.98 7.64
C ARG A 74 0.99 7.32 9.00
N GLN A 75 -0.01 7.28 9.86
CA GLN A 75 0.08 6.60 11.15
C GLN A 75 0.14 5.08 10.97
N ALA A 76 -0.64 4.50 10.06
CA ALA A 76 -0.59 3.08 9.73
C ALA A 76 0.81 2.66 9.25
N MET A 77 1.46 3.46 8.41
CA MET A 77 2.82 3.19 7.92
C MET A 77 3.88 3.03 9.03
N ARG A 78 3.67 3.63 10.21
CA ARG A 78 4.58 3.42 11.35
C ARG A 78 4.56 1.97 11.84
N GLY A 79 3.45 1.26 11.68
CA GLY A 79 3.32 -0.16 11.98
C GLY A 79 4.07 -1.06 10.99
N TYR A 80 4.37 -0.56 9.78
CA TYR A 80 5.09 -1.27 8.74
C TYR A 80 6.59 -0.88 8.66
N GLY A 81 7.09 -0.14 9.66
CA GLY A 81 8.51 0.22 9.76
C GLY A 81 8.94 1.53 9.07
N ALA A 82 7.99 2.45 8.76
CA ALA A 82 8.26 3.72 8.06
C ALA A 82 7.86 5.00 8.85
#